data_AF-K0SYH7-F1
#
_entry.id   AF-K0SYH7-F1
#
_cell.length_a   1.000
_cell.length_b   1.000
_cell.length_c   1.000
_cell.angle_alpha   90.00
_cell.angle_beta   90.00
_cell.angle_gamma   90.00
#
_symmetry.space_group_name_H-M   'P 1'
#
loop_
_entity.id
_entity.type
_entity.pdbx_description
1 polymer ?
#
loop_
_entity_poly.entity_id
_entity_poly.type
_entity_poly.pdbx_seq_one_letter_code
_entity_poly.pdbx_strand_id
1 'polypeptide(L)'
;ATERGLNDIASLLESEFGGRRCEIFNLTSKPELNGKTCVADEYLPTSSQYKVTLETKNKDVLVVSPDNLKRRDRTPQDCGYYIEFKNGRTVRHDFDSSEDCWAFVAALDRGEAQEVVTEEAEARAEQAAAELLAELGLDDSQAKDSTGSDHAKRSKKKKGGKKKRRK
;
A
#
# COMPACT_ATOMS: atom_id res chain seq x y z
N ALA A 1 -27.44 1.73 4.19
CA ALA A 1 -26.89 3.09 4.03
C ALA A 1 -27.80 4.04 4.79
N THR A 2 -27.26 4.99 5.54
CA THR A 2 -28.05 6.04 6.20
C THR A 2 -28.57 7.03 5.16
N GLU A 3 -29.78 7.57 5.33
CA GLU A 3 -30.40 8.49 4.37
C GLU A 3 -29.52 9.71 4.07
N ARG A 4 -28.73 10.19 5.05
CA ARG A 4 -27.78 11.29 4.85
C ARG A 4 -26.67 10.93 3.85
N GLY A 5 -26.04 9.75 4.02
CA GLY A 5 -24.96 9.31 3.13
C GLY A 5 -25.41 9.06 1.68
N LEU A 6 -26.69 8.74 1.46
CA LEU A 6 -27.22 8.63 0.09
C LEU A 6 -27.36 9.99 -0.60
N ASN A 7 -27.79 11.03 0.14
CA ASN A 7 -27.90 12.39 -0.39
C ASN A 7 -26.52 12.99 -0.70
N ASP A 8 -25.51 12.70 0.13
CA ASP A 8 -24.14 13.16 -0.08
C ASP A 8 -23.55 12.56 -1.37
N ILE A 9 -23.77 11.25 -1.59
CA ILE A 9 -23.34 10.56 -2.82
C ILE A 9 -24.13 11.06 -4.03
N ALA A 10 -25.44 11.29 -3.91
CA ALA A 10 -26.26 11.82 -5.00
C ALA A 10 -25.77 13.22 -5.42
N SER A 11 -25.55 14.11 -4.45
CA SER A 11 -25.04 15.46 -4.69
C SER A 11 -23.68 15.45 -5.39
N LEU A 12 -22.81 14.51 -5.00
CA LEU A 12 -21.53 14.31 -5.68
C LEU A 12 -21.74 13.84 -7.12
N LEU A 13 -22.53 12.79 -7.35
CA LEU A 13 -22.70 12.21 -8.69
C LEU A 13 -23.46 13.13 -9.67
N GLU A 14 -24.36 13.96 -9.16
CA GLU A 14 -25.10 14.95 -9.94
C GLU A 14 -24.25 16.16 -10.33
N SER A 15 -23.21 16.45 -9.55
CA SER A 15 -22.30 17.56 -9.79
C SER A 15 -21.41 17.33 -11.02
N GLU A 16 -20.95 18.41 -11.67
CA GLU A 16 -20.18 18.30 -12.91
C GLU A 16 -18.86 17.53 -12.75
N PHE A 17 -18.20 17.70 -11.60
CA PHE A 17 -16.88 17.12 -11.35
C PHE A 17 -16.88 15.98 -10.35
N GLY A 18 -17.99 15.71 -9.64
CA GLY A 18 -17.99 14.78 -8.53
C GLY A 18 -17.64 13.34 -8.94
N GLY A 19 -16.69 12.77 -8.20
CA GLY A 19 -16.09 11.47 -8.46
C GLY A 19 -15.18 11.43 -9.70
N ARG A 20 -14.98 12.56 -10.40
CA ARG A 20 -14.21 12.61 -11.66
C ARG A 20 -12.79 13.13 -11.41
N ARG A 21 -11.90 12.69 -12.30
CA ARG A 21 -10.54 13.20 -12.36
C ARG A 21 -10.51 14.56 -13.04
N CYS A 22 -9.85 15.51 -12.39
CA CYS A 22 -9.78 16.90 -12.78
C CYS A 22 -8.34 17.39 -12.73
N GLU A 23 -8.06 18.45 -13.48
CA GLU A 23 -6.85 19.24 -13.40
C GLU A 23 -7.16 20.57 -12.73
N ILE A 24 -6.31 20.97 -11.78
CA ILE A 24 -6.41 22.27 -11.12
C ILE A 24 -5.84 23.33 -12.05
N PHE A 25 -6.58 24.42 -12.27
CA PHE A 25 -6.13 25.54 -13.08
C PHE A 25 -6.56 26.89 -12.49
N ASN A 26 -5.84 27.95 -12.85
CA ASN A 26 -6.12 29.34 -12.42
C ASN A 26 -6.23 29.53 -10.89
N LEU A 27 -5.58 28.69 -10.08
CA LEU A 27 -5.60 28.81 -8.64
C LEU A 27 -4.61 29.89 -8.19
N THR A 28 -5.11 31.06 -7.79
CA THR A 28 -4.26 32.20 -7.40
C THR A 28 -3.60 32.01 -6.04
N SER A 29 -4.26 31.34 -5.09
CA SER A 29 -3.74 31.14 -3.73
C SER A 29 -2.54 30.21 -3.67
N LYS A 30 -2.46 29.24 -4.58
CA LYS A 30 -1.40 28.23 -4.66
C LYS A 30 -1.07 27.92 -6.12
N PRO A 31 -0.31 28.80 -6.80
CA PRO A 31 -0.04 28.64 -8.23
C PRO A 31 0.75 27.37 -8.56
N GLU A 32 1.49 26.82 -7.59
CA GLU A 32 2.23 25.55 -7.67
C GLU A 32 1.34 24.31 -7.88
N LEU A 33 0.03 24.42 -7.64
CA LEU A 33 -0.93 23.35 -7.86
C LEU A 33 -1.53 23.38 -9.27
N ASN A 34 -1.31 24.46 -10.03
CA ASN A 34 -1.82 24.54 -11.39
C ASN A 34 -1.16 23.49 -12.28
N GLY A 35 -1.97 22.76 -13.05
CA GLY A 35 -1.55 21.64 -13.89
C GLY A 35 -1.49 20.30 -13.15
N LYS A 36 -1.68 20.26 -11.83
CA LYS A 36 -1.74 19.00 -11.07
C LYS A 36 -3.10 18.33 -11.23
N THR A 37 -3.07 17.00 -11.20
CA THR A 37 -4.26 16.17 -11.30
C THR A 37 -4.81 15.82 -9.92
N CYS A 38 -6.13 15.72 -9.84
CA CYS A 38 -6.87 15.47 -8.62
C CYS A 38 -8.18 14.73 -8.90
N VAL A 39 -8.78 14.16 -7.87
CA VAL A 39 -10.11 13.53 -7.92
C VAL A 39 -11.04 14.32 -7.02
N ALA A 40 -12.24 14.66 -7.49
CA ALA A 40 -13.23 15.33 -6.65
C ALA A 40 -13.99 14.31 -5.80
N ASP A 41 -13.62 14.17 -4.53
CA ASP A 41 -14.17 13.17 -3.62
C ASP A 41 -15.52 13.58 -3.01
N GLU A 42 -15.71 14.88 -2.77
CA GLU A 42 -16.88 15.40 -2.08
C GLU A 42 -17.30 16.74 -2.70
N TYR A 43 -18.61 16.95 -2.84
CA TYR A 43 -19.18 18.23 -3.23
C TYR A 43 -19.82 18.88 -2.01
N LEU A 44 -19.45 20.14 -1.73
CA LEU A 44 -19.95 20.95 -0.62
C LEU A 44 -21.00 21.92 -1.16
N PRO A 45 -22.31 21.57 -1.15
CA PRO A 45 -23.35 22.41 -1.75
C PRO A 45 -23.50 23.78 -1.07
N THR A 46 -23.14 23.88 0.22
CA THR A 46 -23.22 25.14 0.98
C THR A 46 -22.29 26.23 0.45
N SER A 47 -21.09 25.85 -0.02
CA SER A 47 -20.09 26.78 -0.56
C SER A 47 -19.89 26.63 -2.08
N SER A 48 -20.62 25.72 -2.72
CA SER A 48 -20.47 25.36 -4.13
C SER A 48 -19.02 25.00 -4.49
N GLN A 49 -18.34 24.27 -3.60
CA GLN A 49 -16.93 23.88 -3.75
C GLN A 49 -16.77 22.36 -3.73
N TYR A 50 -15.64 21.91 -4.25
CA TYR A 50 -15.25 20.51 -4.24
C TYR A 50 -14.11 20.28 -3.28
N LYS A 51 -14.21 19.22 -2.50
CA LYS A 51 -13.07 18.62 -1.82
C LYS A 51 -12.41 17.68 -2.80
N VAL A 52 -11.17 17.99 -3.16
CA VAL A 52 -10.39 17.22 -4.13
C VAL A 52 -9.17 16.64 -3.45
N THR A 53 -8.82 15.41 -3.81
CA THR A 53 -7.56 14.77 -3.41
C THR A 53 -6.59 14.79 -4.58
N LEU A 54 -5.38 15.31 -4.36
CA LEU A 54 -4.32 15.29 -5.37
C LEU A 54 -3.87 13.86 -5.67
N GLU A 55 -3.63 13.55 -6.94
CA GLU A 55 -3.01 12.30 -7.38
C GLU A 55 -1.48 12.38 -7.30
N THR A 56 -0.96 12.84 -6.15
CA THR A 56 0.46 12.85 -5.83
C THR A 56 0.75 11.83 -4.72
N LYS A 57 2.03 11.53 -4.48
CA LYS A 57 2.42 10.60 -3.38
C LYS A 57 1.83 10.96 -2.02
N ASN A 58 1.70 12.26 -1.73
CA ASN A 58 1.20 12.76 -0.44
C ASN A 58 -0.32 12.71 -0.31
N LYS A 59 -1.06 12.57 -1.43
CA LYS A 59 -2.53 12.56 -1.46
C LYS A 59 -3.14 13.75 -0.70
N ASP A 60 -2.61 14.94 -0.93
CA ASP A 60 -3.07 16.15 -0.24
C ASP A 60 -4.51 16.47 -0.61
N VAL A 61 -5.31 16.87 0.39
CA VAL A 61 -6.73 17.22 0.22
C VAL A 61 -6.89 18.74 0.21
N LEU A 62 -7.65 19.24 -0.75
CA LEU A 62 -7.87 20.67 -0.99
C LEU A 62 -9.36 20.95 -1.19
N VAL A 63 -9.79 22.16 -0.87
CA VAL A 63 -11.12 22.65 -1.22
C VAL A 63 -10.96 23.69 -2.34
N VAL A 64 -11.58 23.44 -3.48
CA VAL A 64 -11.44 24.25 -4.69
C VAL A 64 -12.80 24.53 -5.33
N SER A 65 -12.90 25.68 -5.99
CA SER A 65 -14.09 26.08 -6.73
C SER A 65 -14.16 25.33 -8.07
N PRO A 66 -15.37 25.13 -8.64
CA PRO A 66 -15.54 24.59 -9.99
C PRO A 66 -14.76 25.36 -11.05
N ASP A 67 -14.65 26.69 -10.92
CA ASP A 67 -13.91 27.54 -11.86
C ASP A 67 -12.40 27.26 -11.87
N ASN A 68 -11.89 26.53 -10.88
CA ASN A 68 -10.50 26.10 -10.79
C ASN A 68 -10.30 24.63 -11.17
N LEU A 69 -11.35 23.94 -11.65
CA LEU A 69 -11.31 22.54 -12.03
C LEU A 69 -11.64 22.37 -13.50
N LYS A 70 -10.79 21.63 -14.21
CA LYS A 70 -11.05 21.20 -15.58
C LYS A 70 -11.11 19.69 -15.61
N ARG A 71 -12.10 19.11 -16.30
CA ARG A 71 -12.14 17.65 -16.47
C ARG A 71 -10.89 17.17 -17.21
N ARG A 72 -10.26 16.14 -16.66
CA ARG A 72 -9.11 15.46 -17.26
C ARG A 72 -9.26 13.96 -17.10
N ASP A 73 -9.89 13.35 -18.09
CA ASP A 73 -10.06 11.91 -18.12
C ASP A 73 -8.69 11.23 -18.32
N ARG A 74 -8.54 10.00 -17.79
CA ARG A 74 -7.32 9.21 -18.01
C ARG A 74 -7.24 8.79 -19.47
N THR A 75 -6.07 8.97 -20.06
CA THR A 75 -5.74 8.43 -21.37
C THR A 75 -4.70 7.33 -21.21
N PRO A 76 -4.50 6.46 -22.22
CA PRO A 76 -3.39 5.49 -22.17
C PRO A 76 -2.01 6.14 -21.96
N GLN A 77 -1.86 7.42 -22.31
CA GLN A 77 -0.64 8.20 -22.12
C GLN A 77 -0.56 8.88 -20.73
N ASP A 78 -1.68 8.95 -20.01
CA ASP A 78 -1.84 9.58 -18.71
C ASP A 78 -2.57 8.61 -17.75
N CYS A 79 -1.97 7.44 -17.59
CA CYS A 79 -2.50 6.32 -16.82
C CYS A 79 -2.49 6.59 -15.30
N GLY A 80 -1.74 7.60 -14.84
CA GLY A 80 -1.67 8.04 -13.43
C GLY A 80 -1.00 7.06 -12.46
N TYR A 81 -0.83 5.80 -12.85
CA TYR A 81 -0.09 4.78 -12.12
C TYR A 81 0.33 3.63 -13.03
N TYR A 82 1.28 2.83 -12.58
CA TYR A 82 1.66 1.54 -13.18
C TYR A 82 1.35 0.40 -12.20
N ILE A 83 0.81 -0.71 -12.70
CA ILE A 83 0.56 -1.91 -11.89
C ILE A 83 1.48 -3.02 -12.39
N GLU A 84 2.36 -3.47 -11.53
CA GLU A 84 3.24 -4.60 -11.77
C GLU A 84 2.72 -5.86 -11.09
N PHE A 85 2.84 -7.01 -11.75
CA PHE A 85 2.58 -8.32 -11.16
C PHE A 85 3.89 -9.12 -11.13
N LYS A 86 4.45 -9.32 -9.94
CA LYS A 86 5.68 -10.09 -9.72
C LYS A 86 5.46 -11.14 -8.64
N ASN A 87 5.84 -12.39 -8.92
CA ASN A 87 5.74 -13.52 -7.98
C ASN A 87 4.37 -13.65 -7.28
N GLY A 88 3.27 -13.47 -8.02
CA GLY A 88 1.91 -13.53 -7.47
C GLY A 88 1.50 -12.32 -6.62
N ARG A 89 2.35 -11.29 -6.52
CA ARG A 89 2.05 -10.03 -5.82
C ARG A 89 1.78 -8.90 -6.82
N THR A 90 0.71 -8.16 -6.58
CA THR A 90 0.42 -6.90 -7.28
C THR A 90 1.09 -5.73 -6.57
N VAL A 91 1.88 -4.95 -7.30
CA VAL A 91 2.53 -3.72 -6.82
C VAL A 91 1.98 -2.55 -7.63
N ARG A 92 1.53 -1.50 -6.94
CA ARG A 92 1.08 -0.26 -7.58
C ARG A 92 2.16 0.82 -7.41
N HIS A 93 2.60 1.36 -8.53
CA HIS A 93 3.53 2.49 -8.58
C HIS A 93 2.75 3.76 -8.91
N ASP A 94 2.68 4.66 -7.93
CA ASP A 94 2.13 6.01 -8.09
C ASP A 94 3.27 6.96 -8.50
N PHE A 95 3.02 7.81 -9.50
CA PHE A 95 4.01 8.76 -10.05
C PHE A 95 3.53 10.20 -9.85
N ASP A 96 4.48 11.12 -9.72
CA ASP A 96 4.16 12.55 -9.59
C ASP A 96 4.00 13.24 -10.96
N SER A 97 4.60 12.69 -12.02
CA SER A 97 4.44 13.12 -13.43
C SER A 97 4.21 11.93 -14.37
N SER A 98 3.55 12.21 -15.51
CA SER A 98 3.44 11.25 -16.62
C SER A 98 4.79 10.89 -17.21
N GLU A 99 5.76 11.82 -17.17
CA GLU A 99 7.12 11.58 -17.64
C GLU A 99 7.84 10.53 -16.78
N ASP A 100 7.65 10.58 -15.45
CA ASP A 100 8.21 9.58 -14.54
C ASP A 100 7.61 8.20 -14.78
N CYS A 101 6.30 8.14 -15.02
CA CYS A 101 5.62 6.89 -15.37
C CYS A 101 6.19 6.31 -16.68
N TRP A 102 6.38 7.15 -17.70
CA TRP A 102 6.97 6.74 -18.97
C TRP A 102 8.43 6.31 -18.82
N ALA A 103 9.22 7.04 -18.04
CA ALA A 103 10.61 6.70 -17.76
C ALA A 103 10.71 5.34 -17.06
N PHE A 104 9.81 5.06 -16.11
CA PHE A 104 9.72 3.77 -15.43
C PHE A 104 9.34 2.64 -16.38
N VAL A 105 8.30 2.81 -17.20
CA VAL A 105 7.90 1.81 -18.21
C VAL A 105 9.04 1.55 -19.20
N ALA A 106 9.69 2.60 -19.69
CA ALA A 106 10.81 2.47 -20.61
C ALA A 106 12.04 1.79 -19.97
N ALA A 107 12.25 1.95 -18.65
CA ALA A 107 13.28 1.23 -17.91
C ALA A 107 12.95 -0.28 -17.82
N LEU A 108 11.69 -0.64 -17.59
CA LEU A 108 11.24 -2.03 -17.59
C LEU A 108 11.43 -2.70 -18.96
N ASP A 109 11.06 -2.03 -20.06
CA ASP A 109 11.22 -2.55 -21.43
C ASP A 109 12.69 -2.78 -21.82
N ARG A 110 13.61 -1.96 -21.28
CA ARG A 110 15.06 -2.13 -21.50
C ARG A 110 15.67 -3.30 -20.72
N GLY A 111 14.88 -4.03 -19.94
CA GLY A 111 15.35 -5.20 -19.22
C GLY A 111 16.05 -4.87 -17.91
N GLU A 112 15.83 -3.69 -17.31
CA GLU A 112 16.07 -3.47 -15.88
C GLU A 112 14.97 -4.14 -15.05
N ALA A 113 14.67 -5.39 -15.41
CA ALA A 113 14.01 -6.38 -14.58
C ALA A 113 14.93 -6.61 -13.38
N GLN A 114 14.76 -5.74 -12.39
CA GLN A 114 14.90 -5.95 -10.96
C GLN A 114 15.38 -7.37 -10.65
N GLU A 115 16.62 -7.46 -10.15
CA GLU A 115 17.35 -8.68 -9.77
C GLU A 115 16.41 -9.89 -9.71
N VAL A 116 16.36 -10.63 -10.83
CA VAL A 116 15.73 -11.94 -10.83
C VAL A 116 16.49 -12.70 -9.75
N VAL A 117 15.80 -13.03 -8.66
CA VAL A 117 16.33 -13.97 -7.68
C VAL A 117 16.47 -15.27 -8.44
N THR A 118 17.65 -15.47 -9.00
CA THR A 118 18.01 -16.71 -9.65
C THR A 118 18.13 -17.75 -8.55
N GLU A 119 17.82 -18.99 -8.88
CA GLU A 119 18.01 -20.13 -7.97
C GLU A 119 19.45 -20.15 -7.41
N GLU A 120 20.42 -19.66 -8.19
CA GLU A 120 21.82 -19.49 -7.78
C GLU A 120 22.03 -18.41 -6.69
N ALA A 121 21.33 -17.27 -6.78
CA ALA A 121 21.40 -16.22 -5.77
C ALA A 121 20.74 -16.66 -4.45
N GLU A 122 19.63 -17.41 -4.55
CA GLU A 122 18.95 -18.03 -3.41
C GLU A 122 19.85 -19.09 -2.74
N ALA A 123 20.44 -19.99 -3.52
CA ALA A 123 21.36 -21.01 -3.02
C ALA A 123 22.59 -20.39 -2.33
N ARG A 124 23.14 -19.30 -2.88
CA ARG A 124 24.27 -18.60 -2.26
C ARG A 124 23.88 -17.92 -0.95
N ALA A 125 22.68 -17.34 -0.86
CA ALA A 125 22.18 -16.75 0.37
C ALA A 125 21.94 -17.83 1.45
N GLU A 126 21.40 -18.99 1.07
CA GLU A 126 21.21 -20.13 1.98
C GLU A 126 22.54 -20.71 2.46
N GLN A 127 23.51 -20.88 1.55
CA GLN A 127 24.86 -21.32 1.92
C GLN A 127 25.53 -20.34 2.90
N ALA A 128 25.44 -19.03 2.65
CA ALA A 128 25.99 -18.02 3.55
C ALA A 128 25.31 -18.05 4.94
N ALA A 129 23.99 -18.29 4.99
CA ALA A 129 23.28 -18.47 6.26
C ALA A 129 23.72 -19.74 6.99
N ALA A 130 23.93 -20.85 6.28
CA ALA A 130 24.42 -22.10 6.84
C ALA A 130 25.86 -21.96 7.39
N GLU A 131 26.75 -21.27 6.69
CA GLU A 131 28.11 -20.99 7.18
C GLU A 131 28.10 -20.12 8.44
N LEU A 132 27.26 -19.09 8.51
CA LEU A 132 27.10 -18.27 9.72
C LEU A 132 26.54 -19.07 10.91
N LEU A 133 25.58 -19.98 10.67
CA LEU A 133 25.06 -20.88 11.70
C LEU A 133 26.12 -21.87 12.20
N ALA A 134 26.96 -22.38 11.29
CA ALA A 134 28.06 -23.27 11.62
C ALA A 134 29.14 -22.55 12.45
N GLU A 135 29.47 -21.30 12.12
CA GLU A 135 30.41 -20.48 12.89
C GLU A 135 29.89 -20.17 14.31
N LEU A 136 28.58 -19.96 14.45
CA LEU A 136 27.93 -19.75 15.74
C LEU A 136 27.74 -21.04 16.57
N GLY A 137 28.07 -22.21 16.01
CA GLY A 137 28.00 -23.51 16.69
C GLY A 137 26.57 -23.94 17.04
N LEU A 138 25.57 -23.45 16.31
CA LEU A 138 24.15 -23.77 16.50
C LEU A 138 23.70 -24.88 15.55
N ASP A 139 24.44 -25.99 15.53
CA ASP A 139 24.03 -27.19 14.80
C ASP A 139 22.84 -27.83 15.54
N ASP A 140 21.75 -28.06 14.80
CA ASP A 140 20.50 -28.58 15.31
C ASP A 140 20.74 -29.90 16.04
N SER A 141 20.67 -29.86 17.38
CA SER A 141 20.84 -31.03 18.23
C SER A 141 19.68 -31.98 18.00
N GLN A 142 19.85 -32.84 17.00
CA GLN A 142 18.91 -33.85 16.57
C GLN A 142 18.43 -34.64 17.79
N ALA A 143 17.13 -34.57 18.05
CA ALA A 143 16.41 -35.43 18.97
C ALA A 143 16.82 -36.89 18.75
N LYS A 144 17.49 -37.48 19.76
CA LYS A 144 17.67 -38.93 19.91
C LYS A 144 17.44 -39.29 21.37
N ASP A 145 16.28 -39.90 21.60
CA ASP A 145 15.93 -40.60 22.82
C ASP A 145 17.06 -41.52 23.29
N SER A 146 17.37 -41.49 24.58
CA SER A 146 18.06 -42.60 25.26
C SER A 146 17.71 -42.59 26.75
N THR A 147 16.72 -43.42 27.04
CA THR A 147 16.32 -44.10 28.27
C THR A 147 17.46 -44.39 29.26
N GLY A 148 17.20 -44.21 30.56
CA GLY A 148 17.96 -44.80 31.70
C GLY A 148 18.09 -43.84 32.89
N SER A 149 17.13 -43.78 33.82
CA SER A 149 17.18 -44.41 35.18
C SER A 149 18.40 -43.96 36.02
N ASP A 150 18.33 -43.43 37.24
CA ASP A 150 17.32 -43.57 38.28
C ASP A 150 17.58 -42.57 39.43
N HIS A 151 16.48 -42.21 40.12
CA HIS A 151 16.37 -41.81 41.53
C HIS A 151 17.28 -40.73 42.15
N ALA A 152 16.68 -39.57 42.48
CA ALA A 152 16.71 -39.06 43.87
C ALA A 152 15.69 -37.92 44.15
N LYS A 153 14.70 -38.28 45.00
CA LYS A 153 14.08 -37.46 46.05
C LYS A 153 12.96 -36.46 45.70
N ARG A 154 11.74 -36.95 45.96
CA ARG A 154 10.54 -36.26 46.48
C ARG A 154 10.81 -34.89 47.12
N SER A 155 10.04 -33.87 46.70
CA SER A 155 9.26 -33.05 47.66
C SER A 155 8.18 -32.16 47.02
N LYS A 156 6.98 -32.28 47.59
CA LYS A 156 5.91 -31.27 47.77
C LYS A 156 5.02 -30.84 46.58
N LYS A 157 3.90 -31.55 46.51
CA LYS A 157 2.54 -31.14 46.12
C LYS A 157 2.08 -29.80 46.75
N LYS A 158 1.56 -28.87 45.93
CA LYS A 158 0.42 -27.97 46.20
C LYS A 158 -0.34 -27.74 44.88
N LYS A 159 -1.47 -28.43 44.65
CA LYS A 159 -2.88 -28.08 44.98
C LYS A 159 -3.49 -27.11 43.95
N GLY A 160 -4.34 -27.68 43.08
CA GLY A 160 -4.98 -26.99 41.95
C GLY A 160 -6.07 -26.00 42.30
N GLY A 161 -6.45 -25.21 41.28
CA GLY A 161 -7.48 -24.18 41.33
C GLY A 161 -8.26 -24.08 40.01
N LYS A 162 -9.20 -25.02 39.84
CA LYS A 162 -10.56 -24.89 39.26
C LYS A 162 -10.82 -23.84 38.15
N LYS A 163 -11.04 -24.33 36.92
CA LYS A 163 -11.86 -23.68 35.86
C LYS A 163 -13.25 -23.32 36.41
N LYS A 164 -13.73 -22.11 36.14
CA LYS A 164 -15.17 -21.80 36.11
C LYS A 164 -15.54 -21.11 34.80
N ARG A 165 -16.53 -21.72 34.13
CA ARG A 165 -17.21 -21.28 32.91
C ARG A 165 -18.20 -20.15 33.22
N ARG A 166 -18.44 -19.34 32.18
CA ARG A 166 -19.57 -18.43 31.93
C ARG A 166 -20.89 -18.84 32.60
N LYS A 167 -21.58 -17.85 33.14
CA LYS A 167 -22.97 -17.55 32.79
C LYS A 167 -23.14 -16.04 32.80
#